data_AF-A0A2I2KUP2-F1
#
_entry.id   AF-A0A2I2KUP2-F1
#
_cell.length_a   1.000
_cell.length_b   1.000
_cell.length_c   1.000
_cell.angle_alpha   90.00
_cell.angle_beta   90.00
_cell.angle_gamma   90.00
#
_symmetry.space_group_name_H-M   'P 1'
#
loop_
_entity.id
_entity.type
_entity.pdbx_description
1 polymer ?
#
loop_
_entity_poly.entity_id
_entity_poly.type
_entity_poly.pdbx_seq_one_letter_code
_entity_poly.pdbx_strand_id
1 'polypeptide(L)' 'MPMVRLVLDGQAYDLPAGTDASTLRRRAADVMSGHAGNVGLDRIALADGSILEVNWRAVTIVQVLDTDRDASP' A
#
# COMPACT_ATOMS: atom_id res chain seq x y z
N MET A 1 -17.39 -0.84 6.44
CA MET A 1 -16.46 0.22 5.97
C MET A 1 -15.40 -0.48 5.14
N PRO A 2 -15.09 0.00 3.93
CA PRO A 2 -14.04 -0.59 3.10
C PRO A 2 -12.72 -0.58 3.87
N MET A 3 -12.07 -1.74 3.94
CA MET A 3 -10.79 -1.91 4.62
C MET A 3 -9.74 -2.24 3.58
N VAL A 4 -8.71 -1.40 3.51
CA VAL A 4 -7.60 -1.54 2.56
C VAL A 4 -6.42 -2.16 3.29
N ARG A 5 -5.77 -3.12 2.65
CA ARG A 5 -4.59 -3.81 3.16
C ARG A 5 -3.45 -3.69 2.16
N LEU A 6 -2.31 -3.22 2.64
CA LEU A 6 -1.08 -3.18 1.88
C LEU A 6 -0.26 -4.43 2.19
N VAL A 7 0.15 -5.17 1.17
CA VAL A 7 1.02 -6.33 1.30
C VAL A 7 2.36 -6.02 0.65
N LEU A 8 3.43 -6.09 1.44
CA LEU A 8 4.81 -5.86 1.01
C LEU A 8 5.60 -7.15 1.25
N ASP A 9 6.10 -7.78 0.19
CA ASP A 9 6.84 -9.06 0.26
C ASP A 9 6.13 -10.14 1.10
N GLY A 10 4.80 -10.19 1.02
CA GLY A 10 3.97 -11.13 1.77
C GLY A 10 3.62 -10.71 3.20
N GLN A 11 4.15 -9.59 3.70
CA GLN A 11 3.73 -8.99 4.98
C GLN A 11 2.54 -8.06 4.77
N ALA A 12 1.45 -8.32 5.49
CA ALA A 12 0.21 -7.56 5.39
C ALA A 12 0.13 -6.46 6.46
N TYR A 13 -0.27 -5.27 6.04
CA TYR A 13 -0.46 -4.10 6.87
C TYR A 13 -1.86 -3.53 6.64
N ASP A 14 -2.63 -3.44 7.72
CA ASP A 14 -3.98 -2.88 7.68
C ASP A 14 -3.92 -1.35 7.69
N LEU A 15 -4.62 -0.73 6.74
CA LEU A 15 -4.63 0.72 6.59
C LEU A 15 -5.88 1.34 7.22
N PRO A 16 -5.82 2.62 7.61
CA PRO A 16 -6.96 3.32 8.17
C PRO A 16 -8.20 3.23 7.28
N ALA A 17 -9.37 3.12 7.92
CA ALA A 17 -10.63 3.21 7.20
C ALA A 17 -10.72 4.55 6.43
N GLY A 18 -11.14 4.49 5.16
CA GLY A 18 -11.15 5.65 4.27
C GLY A 18 -9.85 5.88 3.49
N THR A 19 -8.85 5.02 3.63
CA THR A 19 -7.69 5.00 2.73
C THR A 19 -8.14 4.73 1.30
N ASP A 20 -7.71 5.57 0.36
CA ASP A 20 -7.99 5.37 -1.07
C ASP A 20 -7.04 4.32 -1.67
N ALA A 21 -7.56 3.10 -1.86
CA ALA A 21 -6.82 2.00 -2.46
C ALA A 21 -6.33 2.30 -3.89
N SER A 22 -7.05 3.11 -4.66
CA SER A 22 -6.68 3.44 -6.04
C SER A 22 -5.47 4.37 -6.08
N THR A 23 -5.47 5.38 -5.21
CA THR A 23 -4.33 6.28 -5.01
C THR A 23 -3.10 5.51 -4.54
N LEU A 24 -3.25 4.58 -3.58
CA LEU A 24 -2.16 3.75 -3.10
C LEU A 24 -1.62 2.80 -4.17
N ARG A 25 -2.50 2.19 -4.99
CA ARG A 25 -2.11 1.35 -6.13
C ARG A 25 -1.31 2.12 -7.16
N ARG A 26 -1.73 3.33 -7.53
CA ARG A 26 -0.99 4.17 -8.47
C ARG A 26 0.38 4.50 -7.92
N ARG A 27 0.46 4.87 -6.64
CA ARG A 27 1.73 5.15 -5.96
C ARG A 27 2.67 3.94 -5.95
N ALA A 28 2.15 2.76 -5.60
CA ALA A 28 2.90 1.51 -5.66
C ALA A 28 3.41 1.22 -7.08
N ALA A 29 2.57 1.42 -8.10
CA ALA A 29 2.96 1.22 -9.50
C ALA A 29 4.04 2.20 -9.97
N ASP A 30 3.94 3.48 -9.60
CA ASP A 30 4.94 4.51 -9.94
C ASP A 30 6.31 4.21 -9.33
N VAL A 31 6.31 3.69 -8.10
CA VAL A 31 7.50 3.23 -7.39
C VAL A 31 8.10 1.99 -8.06
N MET A 32 7.30 0.95 -8.29
CA MET A 32 7.78 -0.30 -8.89
C MET A 32 8.25 -0.12 -10.33
N SER A 33 7.68 0.84 -11.06
CA SER A 33 8.09 1.18 -12.44
C SER A 33 9.39 1.99 -12.49
N GLY A 34 9.99 2.34 -11.34
CA GLY A 34 11.18 3.18 -11.26
C GLY A 34 10.94 4.63 -11.70
N HIS A 35 9.68 5.03 -11.93
CA HIS A 35 9.31 6.38 -12.38
C HIS A 35 9.38 7.38 -11.22
N ALA A 36 9.08 6.93 -10.00
CA ALA A 36 9.28 7.69 -8.78
C ALA A 36 10.77 7.69 -8.38
N GLY A 37 11.61 8.32 -9.19
CA GLY A 37 13.07 8.24 -9.19
C GLY A 37 13.85 8.72 -7.96
N ASN A 38 13.28 8.74 -6.75
CA ASN A 38 14.00 9.00 -5.49
C ASN A 38 13.23 8.60 -4.20
N VAL A 39 12.18 7.79 -4.25
CA VAL A 39 11.45 7.39 -3.02
C VAL A 39 12.16 6.20 -2.37
N GLY A 40 13.31 6.46 -1.74
CA GLY A 40 14.05 5.44 -1.00
C GLY A 40 13.33 5.01 0.29
N LEU A 41 12.55 5.90 0.89
CA LEU A 41 11.80 5.67 2.11
C LEU A 41 10.47 6.42 2.06
N ASP A 42 9.40 5.80 2.52
CA ASP A 42 8.07 6.38 2.57
C ASP A 42 7.39 6.03 3.90
N ARG A 43 6.44 6.86 4.32
CA ARG A 43 5.76 6.72 5.60
C ARG A 43 4.27 6.55 5.38
N ILE A 44 3.73 5.41 5.80
CA ILE A 44 2.33 5.04 5.62
C ILE A 44 1.70 4.89 6.99
N ALA A 45 0.63 5.63 7.26
CA ALA A 45 -0.15 5.45 8.48
C ALA A 45 -0.95 4.14 8.43
N LEU A 46 -0.91 3.40 9.51
CA LEU A 46 -1.61 2.13 9.69
C LEU A 46 -2.89 2.32 10.52
N ALA A 47 -3.81 1.34 10.43
CA ALA A 47 -5.09 1.37 11.14
C ALA A 47 -4.95 1.40 12.68
N ASP A 48 -3.85 0.84 13.20
CA ASP A 48 -3.53 0.82 14.63
C ASP A 48 -2.95 2.17 15.14
N GLY A 49 -2.80 3.15 14.24
CA GLY A 49 -2.19 4.45 14.54
C GLY A 49 -0.67 4.48 14.43
N SER A 50 -0.03 3.35 14.12
CA SER A 50 1.41 3.27 13.87
C SER A 50 1.77 3.85 12.48
N ILE A 51 3.04 4.21 12.30
CA ILE A 51 3.59 4.60 11.00
C ILE A 51 4.49 3.47 10.50
N LEU A 52 4.18 2.93 9.33
CA LEU A 52 5.04 2.02 8.59
C LEU A 52 6.04 2.81 7.73
N GLU A 53 7.32 2.61 7.99
CA GLU A 53 8.40 3.10 7.11
C GLU A 53 8.70 2.05 6.03
N VAL A 54 8.31 2.34 4.80
CA VAL A 54 8.51 1.47 3.64
C VAL A 54 9.75 1.90 2.88
N ASN A 55 10.78 1.05 2.87
CA ASN A 55 11.89 1.20 1.94
C ASN A 55 11.52 0.53 0.62
N TRP A 56 11.01 1.33 -0.32
CA TRP A 56 10.58 0.81 -1.61
C TRP A 56 11.69 0.20 -2.46
N ARG A 57 12.96 0.52 -2.21
CA ARG A 57 14.09 -0.12 -2.90
C ARG A 57 14.38 -1.52 -2.37
N ALA A 58 13.92 -1.83 -1.17
CA ALA A 58 14.06 -3.14 -0.55
C ALA A 58 12.83 -4.03 -0.79
N VAL A 59 11.72 -3.46 -1.24
CA VAL A 59 10.48 -4.20 -1.51
C VAL A 59 10.49 -4.74 -2.92
N THR A 60 10.23 -6.04 -3.07
CA THR A 60 10.20 -6.71 -4.38
C THR A 60 8.76 -6.86 -4.90
N ILE A 61 7.82 -7.13 -4.00
CA ILE A 61 6.42 -7.38 -4.33
C ILE A 61 5.54 -6.42 -3.53
N VAL A 62 4.67 -5.69 -4.23
CA VAL A 62 3.66 -4.82 -3.63
C VAL A 62 2.28 -5.27 -4.11
N GLN A 63 1.37 -5.51 -3.19
CA GLN A 63 -0.04 -5.76 -3.49
C GLN A 63 -0.92 -4.86 -2.62
N VAL A 64 -1.98 -4.34 -3.21
CA VAL A 64 -3.00 -3.59 -2.49
C VAL A 64 -4.30 -4.39 -2.60
N LEU A 65 -4.76 -4.88 -1.46
CA LEU A 65 -6.01 -5.61 -1.31
C LEU A 65 -7.07 -4.63 -0.82
N ASP A 66 -8.21 -4.65 -1.48
CA ASP A 66 -9.36 -3.84 -1.13
C ASP A 66 -10.50 -4.79 -0.78
N THR A 67 -10.96 -4.77 0.47
CA THR A 67 -11.98 -5.70 0.97
C THR A 67 -13.39 -5.29 0.52
N ASP A 68 -13.53 -4.24 -0.30
CA ASP A 68 -14.80 -3.74 -0.83
C ASP A 68 -15.01 -4.17 -2.30
N ARG A 69 -13.94 -4.43 -3.05
CA ARG A 69 -13.98 -4.78 -4.49
C ARG A 69 -13.88 -6.26 -4.86
N ASP A 70 -13.92 -7.18 -3.91
CA ASP A 70 -14.14 -8.61 -4.20
C ASP A 70 -15.63 -9.01 -4.08
N ALA A 71 -16.53 -8.02 -4.01
CA ALA A 71 -17.95 -8.20 -4.22
C ALA A 71 -18.34 -7.66 -5.61
N SER A 72 -18.11 -8.45 -6.66
CA SER A 72 -18.93 -8.34 -7.87
C SER A 72 -19.31 -9.74 -8.35
N PRO A 73 -20.61 -10.00 -8.59
CA PRO A 73 -21.19 -11.31 -8.89
C PRO A 73 -20.84 -11.87 -10.28
#